data_AF-A0A1C6DRE5-F1
#
_entry.id   AF-A0A1C6DRE5-F1
#
_cell.length_a   1.000
_cell.length_b   1.000
_cell.length_c   1.000
_cell.angle_alpha   90.00
_cell.angle_beta   90.00
_cell.angle_gamma   90.00
#
_symmetry.space_group_name_H-M   'P 1'
#
loop_
_entity.id
_entity.type
_entity.pdbx_description
1 polymer ?
#
loop_
_entity_poly.entity_id
_entity_poly.type
_entity_poly.pdbx_seq_one_letter_code
_entity_poly.pdbx_strand_id
1 'polypeptide(L)'
;MKKLKAARVELGLTQMEVAKLMNMHISTYRKKEQGYSEFSINEAFKISEILNKSVEEIFFKERVSKLETKAKRREKNVTVK
;
A
#
# COMPACT_ATOMS: atom_id res chain seq x y z
N MET A 1 -1.08 -3.97 3.62
CA MET A 1 -0.81 -3.14 2.43
C MET A 1 -1.31 -1.71 2.63
N LYS A 2 -0.44 -0.73 2.91
CA LYS A 2 -0.89 0.65 3.19
C LYS A 2 -1.45 1.36 1.94
N LYS A 3 -0.78 1.21 0.79
CA LYS A 3 -1.19 1.84 -0.47
C LYS A 3 -2.51 1.31 -1.01
N LEU A 4 -2.70 -0.02 -1.04
CA LEU A 4 -3.98 -0.63 -1.43
C LEU A 4 -5.17 -0.12 -0.60
N LYS A 5 -5.02 -0.09 0.73
CA LYS A 5 -6.07 0.42 1.61
C LYS A 5 -6.37 1.90 1.34
N ALA A 6 -5.33 2.72 1.14
CA ALA A 6 -5.49 4.13 0.83
C ALA A 6 -6.26 4.33 -0.49
N ALA A 7 -5.82 3.69 -1.57
CA ALA A 7 -6.48 3.74 -2.88
C ALA A 7 -7.95 3.31 -2.82
N ARG A 8 -8.27 2.25 -2.07
CA ARG A 8 -9.64 1.81 -1.87
C ARG A 8 -10.49 2.86 -1.15
N VAL A 9 -9.96 3.46 -0.08
CA VAL A 9 -10.67 4.47 0.71
C VAL A 9 -10.83 5.79 -0.06
N GLU A 10 -9.85 6.17 -0.89
CA GLU A 10 -9.94 7.33 -1.80
C GLU A 10 -11.16 7.23 -2.74
N LEU A 11 -11.52 6.02 -3.16
CA LEU A 11 -12.70 5.76 -3.99
C LEU A 11 -13.99 5.53 -3.18
N GLY A 12 -13.95 5.67 -1.86
CA GLY A 12 -15.10 5.43 -0.99
C GLY A 12 -15.54 3.96 -0.90
N LEU A 13 -14.71 3.02 -1.38
CA LEU A 13 -15.05 1.61 -1.41
C LEU A 13 -14.79 0.93 -0.06
N THR A 14 -15.71 0.10 0.37
CA THR A 14 -15.56 -0.82 1.50
C THR A 14 -14.79 -2.08 1.09
N GLN A 15 -14.24 -2.80 2.07
CA GLN A 15 -13.65 -4.12 1.81
C GLN A 15 -14.66 -5.10 1.19
N MET A 16 -15.94 -4.99 1.56
CA MET A 16 -17.02 -5.84 1.05
C MET A 16 -17.29 -5.58 -0.43
N GLU A 17 -17.30 -4.32 -0.86
CA GLU A 17 -17.51 -3.96 -2.26
C GLU A 17 -16.37 -4.46 -3.14
N VAL A 18 -15.12 -4.27 -2.73
CA VAL A 18 -13.98 -4.81 -3.50
C VAL A 18 -14.00 -6.33 -3.53
N ALA A 19 -14.35 -6.99 -2.43
CA ALA A 19 -14.49 -8.45 -2.41
C ALA A 19 -15.56 -8.95 -3.41
N LYS A 20 -16.70 -8.26 -3.50
CA LYS A 20 -17.75 -8.54 -4.49
C LYS A 20 -17.27 -8.33 -5.92
N LEU A 21 -16.61 -7.21 -6.22
CA LEU A 21 -16.05 -6.91 -7.54
C LEU A 21 -14.99 -7.94 -7.95
N MET A 22 -14.21 -8.42 -6.99
CA MET A 22 -13.20 -9.45 -7.18
C MET A 22 -13.75 -10.88 -7.22
N ASN A 23 -15.06 -11.05 -7.04
CA ASN A 23 -15.73 -12.34 -6.91
C ASN A 23 -15.04 -13.27 -5.87
N MET A 24 -14.75 -12.74 -4.69
CA MET A 24 -14.15 -13.50 -3.58
C MET A 24 -14.84 -13.23 -2.25
N HIS A 25 -14.68 -14.16 -1.31
CA HIS A 25 -15.23 -13.99 0.03
C HIS A 25 -14.55 -12.81 0.75
N ILE A 26 -15.33 -12.06 1.54
CA ILE A 26 -14.83 -10.89 2.28
C ILE A 26 -13.65 -11.21 3.20
N SER A 27 -13.66 -12.38 3.85
CA SER A 27 -12.55 -12.79 4.72
C SER A 27 -11.25 -13.04 3.93
N THR A 28 -11.37 -13.51 2.68
CA THR A 28 -10.24 -13.69 1.77
C THR A 28 -9.64 -12.35 1.38
N TYR A 29 -10.46 -11.41 0.91
CA TYR A 29 -10.00 -10.07 0.56
C TYR A 29 -9.36 -9.36 1.76
N ARG A 30 -10.00 -9.41 2.94
CA ARG A 30 -9.50 -8.78 4.16
C ARG A 30 -8.11 -9.32 4.54
N LYS A 31 -7.92 -10.65 4.52
CA LYS A 31 -6.61 -11.27 4.80
C LYS A 31 -5.55 -10.78 3.81
N LYS A 32 -5.88 -10.73 2.51
CA LYS A 32 -4.97 -10.26 1.47
C LYS A 32 -4.61 -8.77 1.60
N GLU A 33 -5.59 -7.88 1.83
CA GLU A 33 -5.35 -6.44 2.02
C GLU A 33 -4.47 -6.17 3.27
N GLN A 34 -4.70 -6.93 4.34
CA GLN A 34 -3.89 -6.87 5.56
C GLN A 34 -2.48 -7.45 5.36
N GLY A 35 -2.28 -8.27 4.33
CA GLY A 35 -0.99 -8.90 4.01
C GLY A 35 -0.79 -10.27 4.68
N TYR A 36 -1.85 -10.88 5.21
CA TYR A 36 -1.81 -12.26 5.72
C TYR A 36 -1.75 -13.31 4.61
N SER A 37 -2.13 -12.94 3.39
CA SER A 37 -1.99 -13.75 2.18
C SER A 37 -1.72 -12.86 0.98
N GLU A 38 -1.12 -13.42 -0.07
CA GLU A 38 -0.74 -12.66 -1.26
C GLU A 38 -1.89 -12.61 -2.29
N PHE A 39 -1.90 -11.56 -3.10
CA PHE A 39 -2.66 -11.54 -4.35
C PHE A 39 -1.83 -12.21 -5.44
N SER A 40 -2.46 -13.09 -6.21
CA SER A 40 -1.92 -13.56 -7.48
C SER A 40 -1.78 -12.38 -8.46
N ILE A 41 -0.97 -12.58 -9.51
CA ILE A 41 -0.77 -11.59 -10.58
C ILE A 41 -2.11 -11.18 -11.20
N ASN A 42 -2.97 -12.15 -11.53
CA ASN A 42 -4.27 -11.88 -12.12
C ASN A 42 -5.19 -11.09 -11.17
N GLU A 43 -5.13 -11.36 -9.87
CA GLU A 43 -5.90 -10.57 -8.89
C GLU A 43 -5.35 -9.15 -8.75
N ALA A 44 -4.03 -8.97 -8.78
CA ALA A 44 -3.40 -7.66 -8.73
C ALA A 44 -3.81 -6.79 -9.94
N PHE A 45 -3.85 -7.38 -11.14
CA PHE A 45 -4.37 -6.70 -12.34
C PHE A 45 -5.83 -6.27 -12.19
N LYS A 46 -6.72 -7.16 -11.76
CA LYS A 46 -8.13 -6.80 -11.53
C LYS A 46 -8.31 -5.69 -10.50
N ILE A 47 -7.52 -5.72 -9.43
CA ILE A 47 -7.54 -4.66 -8.42
C ILE A 47 -7.08 -3.33 -9.02
N SER A 48 -6.07 -3.36 -9.90
CA SER A 48 -5.59 -2.16 -10.60
C SER A 48 -6.70 -1.51 -11.44
N GLU A 49 -7.51 -2.33 -12.12
CA GLU A 49 -8.67 -1.87 -12.91
C GLU A 49 -9.77 -1.30 -12.01
N ILE A 50 -10.13 -2.00 -10.93
CA ILE A 50 -11.15 -1.56 -9.96
C ILE A 50 -10.77 -0.22 -9.32
N LEU A 51 -9.48 -0.05 -9.00
CA LEU A 51 -8.99 1.13 -8.29
C LEU A 51 -8.52 2.25 -9.22
N ASN A 52 -8.57 2.04 -10.54
CA ASN A 52 -8.06 2.97 -11.55
C ASN A 52 -6.65 3.51 -11.21
N LYS A 53 -5.76 2.61 -10.80
CA LYS A 53 -4.35 2.87 -10.49
C LYS A 53 -3.49 1.74 -11.03
N SER A 54 -2.24 2.01 -11.36
CA SER A 54 -1.33 0.96 -11.83
C SER A 54 -1.02 -0.08 -10.74
N VAL A 55 -0.64 -1.30 -11.15
CA VAL A 55 -0.19 -2.35 -10.23
C VAL A 55 1.01 -1.86 -9.42
N GLU A 56 1.89 -1.09 -10.05
CA GLU A 56 3.08 -0.51 -9.47
C GLU A 56 2.76 0.44 -8.32
N GLU A 57 1.80 1.34 -8.52
CA GLU A 57 1.35 2.28 -7.49
C GLU A 57 0.77 1.56 -6.27
N ILE A 58 0.05 0.47 -6.48
CA ILE A 58 -0.66 -0.26 -5.42
C ILE A 58 0.28 -1.20 -4.65
N PHE A 59 1.10 -1.97 -5.38
CA PHE A 59 1.83 -3.12 -4.83
C PHE A 59 3.34 -2.90 -4.70
N PHE A 60 3.96 -1.99 -5.44
CA PHE A 60 5.39 -1.73 -5.31
C PHE A 60 5.71 -0.58 -4.35
N LYS A 61 6.80 -0.77 -3.60
CA LYS A 61 7.42 0.30 -2.82
C LYS A 61 8.22 1.16 -3.78
N GLU A 62 8.11 2.48 -3.64
CA GLU A 62 9.07 3.37 -4.29
C GLU A 62 10.46 2.99 -3.81
N ARG A 63 11.38 2.74 -4.74
CA ARG A 63 12.79 2.59 -4.38
C ARG A 63 13.29 3.97 -3.97
N VAL A 64 13.34 4.22 -2.67
CA VAL A 64 14.18 5.31 -2.17
C VAL A 64 15.62 4.82 -2.35
N SER A 65 16.34 5.38 -3.32
CA SER A 65 17.80 5.19 -3.40
C SER A 65 18.37 5.62 -2.05
N LYS A 66 19.18 4.76 -1.41
CA LYS A 66 19.86 5.06 -0.14
C LYS A 66 21.02 6.04 -0.36
N LEU A 67 20.76 7.18 -1.00
CA LEU A 67 21.67 8.31 -0.95
C LEU A 67 21.10 9.27 0.08
N GLU A 68 21.88 9.47 1.15
CA GLU A 68 21.65 10.46 2.21
C GLU A 68 20.57 10.14 3.26
N THR A 69 20.91 9.26 4.21
CA THR A 69 20.40 9.40 5.59
C THR A 69 21.52 9.25 6.61
N LYS A 70 22.57 10.06 6.46
CA LYS A 70 23.52 10.42 7.52
C LYS A 70 23.76 11.94 7.54
N ALA A 71 22.71 12.74 7.57
CA ALA A 71 22.83 14.16 7.87
C ALA A 71 21.63 14.59 8.71
N LYS A 72 21.89 15.26 9.85
CA LYS A 72 20.95 15.71 10.90
C LYS A 72 20.65 14.73 12.05
N ARG A 73 21.69 14.39 12.83
CA ARG A 73 21.60 14.24 14.30
C ARG A 73 22.98 14.38 14.95
N ARG A 74 23.66 15.49 14.69
CA ARG A 74 24.81 15.99 15.46
C ARG A 74 24.93 17.47 15.16
N GLU A 75 24.14 18.28 15.84
CA GLU A 75 24.32 19.74 16.00
C GLU A 75 23.16 20.25 16.86
N LYS A 76 23.35 20.14 18.18
CA LYS A 76 22.76 20.93 19.27
C LYS A 76 22.95 20.15 20.57
N ASN A 77 24.18 20.20 21.09
CA ASN A 77 24.50 20.29 22.52
C ASN A 77 26.02 20.24 22.70
N VAL A 78 26.71 21.25 22.16
CA VAL A 78 28.00 21.71 22.68
C VAL A 78 27.89 23.23 22.77
N THR A 79 27.75 23.68 24.02
CA THR A 79 28.24 24.94 24.59
C THR A 79 27.68 26.27 24.08
N VAL A 80 26.93 26.96 24.95
CA VAL A 80 27.15 28.40 25.18
C VAL A 80 27.07 28.68 26.69
N LYS A 81 28.25 29.02 27.23
CA LYS A 81 28.59 29.75 28.48
C LYS A 81 28.14 29.21 29.83
#